data_AF-A0AAJ1VT93-F1
#
_entry.id   AF-A0AAJ1VT93-F1
#
_cell.length_a   1.000
_cell.length_b   1.000
_cell.length_c   1.000
_cell.angle_alpha   90.00
_cell.angle_beta   90.00
_cell.angle_gamma   90.00
#
_symmetry.space_group_name_H-M   'P 1'
#
loop_
_entity.id
_entity.type
_entity.pdbx_description
1 polymer ?
#
loop_
_entity_poly.entity_id
_entity_poly.type
_entity_poly.pdbx_seq_one_letter_code
_entity_poly.pdbx_strand_id
1 'polypeptide(L)' 'MTDKERIIITSVWNDMGLRMRLEDDPYSLTQDELMALKSNDQLNSKLTGLLKDAFVQKAVLPARNHWHKL' A
#
# COMPACT_ATOMS: atom_id res chain seq x y z
N MET A 1 10.21 -10.15 13.91
CA MET A 1 11.59 -9.83 13.56
C MET A 1 12.32 -11.14 13.30
N THR A 2 12.65 -11.38 12.04
CA THR A 2 13.24 -12.60 11.50
C THR A 2 14.76 -12.51 11.47
N ASP A 3 15.44 -13.65 11.41
CA ASP A 3 16.91 -13.67 11.39
C ASP A 3 17.50 -12.99 10.16
N LYS A 4 16.78 -13.03 9.03
CA LYS A 4 17.15 -12.26 7.83
C LYS A 4 17.12 -10.76 8.09
N GLU A 5 16.10 -10.25 8.78
CA GLU A 5 16.01 -8.84 9.15
C GLU A 5 17.15 -8.45 10.09
N ARG A 6 17.52 -9.29 11.07
CA ARG A 6 18.68 -9.02 11.96
C ARG A 6 20.00 -8.98 11.20
N ILE A 7 20.22 -9.91 10.27
CA ILE A 7 21.46 -9.97 9.47
C ILE A 7 21.57 -8.71 8.61
N ILE A 8 20.49 -8.33 7.93
CA ILE A 8 20.44 -7.11 7.12
C ILE A 8 20.72 -5.88 7.98
N ILE A 9 20.06 -5.74 9.13
CA ILE A 9 20.29 -4.61 10.05
C ILE A 9 21.74 -4.57 10.52
N THR A 10 22.32 -5.70 10.91
CA THR A 10 23.71 -5.78 11.43
C THR A 10 24.73 -5.47 10.34
N SER A 11 24.53 -5.97 9.13
CA SER A 11 25.40 -5.69 7.98
C SER A 11 25.32 -4.22 7.55
N VAL A 12 24.12 -3.65 7.51
CA VAL A 12 23.90 -2.23 7.21
C VAL A 12 24.47 -1.34 8.33
N TRP A 13 24.39 -1.78 9.59
CA TRP A 13 24.95 -1.05 10.74
C TRP A 13 26.48 -1.05 10.79
N ASN A 14 27.19 -1.96 10.11
CA ASN A 14 28.65 -1.96 10.04
C ASN A 14 29.21 -1.07 8.91
N ASP A 15 28.38 -0.69 7.94
CA ASP A 15 28.78 0.19 6.85
C ASP A 15 28.43 1.64 7.20
N MET A 16 29.46 2.41 7.56
CA MET A 16 29.32 3.80 7.99
C MET A 16 28.77 4.71 6.89
N GLY A 17 29.02 4.40 5.61
CA GLY A 17 28.50 5.14 4.47
C GLY A 17 27.03 4.84 4.20
N LEU A 18 26.61 3.58 4.33
CA LEU A 18 25.20 3.20 4.26
C LEU A 18 24.40 3.75 5.45
N ARG A 19 24.97 3.75 6.66
CA ARG A 19 24.38 4.40 7.84
C ARG A 19 24.14 5.89 7.63
N MET A 20 25.16 6.64 7.19
CA MET A 20 25.00 8.08 6.92
C MET A 20 23.93 8.33 5.85
N ARG A 21 23.90 7.52 4.79
CA ARG A 21 22.89 7.65 3.73
C ARG A 21 21.48 7.30 4.21
N LEU A 22 21.33 6.29 5.08
CA LEU A 22 20.04 5.91 5.67
C LEU A 22 19.57 6.86 6.78
N GLU A 23 20.49 7.48 7.52
CA GLU A 23 20.18 8.52 8.51
C GLU A 23 19.79 9.85 7.84
N ASP A 24 20.47 10.23 6.75
CA ASP A 24 20.12 11.44 5.99
C ASP A 24 18.92 11.25 5.05
N ASP A 25 18.79 10.08 4.41
CA ASP A 25 17.74 9.79 3.44
C ASP A 25 17.34 8.30 3.43
N PRO A 26 16.46 7.88 4.35
CA PRO A 26 16.16 6.46 4.61
C PRO A 26 15.54 5.71 3.43
N TYR A 27 15.10 6.40 2.37
CA TYR A 27 14.53 5.76 1.19
C TYR A 27 15.10 6.27 -0.14
N SER A 28 15.91 7.33 -0.14
CA SER A 28 16.53 7.92 -1.35
C SER A 28 15.55 8.10 -2.51
N LEU A 29 14.26 8.26 -2.19
CA LEU A 29 13.22 8.38 -3.20
C LEU A 29 13.33 9.77 -3.80
N THR A 30 13.59 9.78 -5.11
CA THR A 30 13.52 11.02 -5.87
C THR A 30 12.11 11.60 -5.80
N GLN A 31 11.98 12.90 -6.04
CA GLN A 31 10.68 13.56 -6.04
C GLN A 31 9.70 12.93 -7.03
N ASP A 32 10.20 12.42 -8.15
CA ASP A 32 9.40 11.71 -9.15
C ASP A 32 8.90 10.36 -8.64
N GLU A 33 9.74 9.59 -7.96
CA GLU A 33 9.33 8.31 -7.34
C GLU A 33 8.32 8.53 -6.20
N LEU A 34 8.48 9.59 -5.42
CA LEU A 34 7.53 9.97 -4.38
C LEU A 34 6.17 10.37 -4.96
N MET A 35 6.19 11.11 -6.08
CA MET A 35 4.97 11.50 -6.80
C MET A 35 4.28 10.30 -7.46
N ALA A 36 5.05 9.36 -8.02
CA ALA A 36 4.53 8.10 -8.56
C ALA A 36 3.86 7.26 -7.46
N LEU A 37 4.50 7.15 -6.29
CA LEU A 37 3.95 6.41 -5.14
C LEU A 37 2.64 7.05 -4.65
N LYS A 38 2.62 8.38 -4.49
CA LYS A 38 1.40 9.13 -4.13
C LYS A 38 0.27 8.92 -5.14
N SER A 39 0.59 8.90 -6.43
CA SER A 39 -0.40 8.62 -7.48
C SER A 39 -0.93 7.18 -7.37
N ASN A 40 -0.07 6.21 -7.08
CA ASN A 40 -0.47 4.82 -6.88
C ASN A 40 -1.40 4.67 -5.67
N ASP A 41 -1.06 5.28 -4.55
CA ASP A 41 -1.91 5.28 -3.34
C ASP A 41 -3.30 5.86 -3.60
N GLN A 42 -3.37 6.96 -4.37
CA GLN A 42 -4.64 7.57 -4.77
C GLN A 42 -5.47 6.64 -5.66
N LEU A 43 -4.83 5.96 -6.62
CA LEU A 43 -5.51 4.98 -7.48
C LEU A 43 -6.02 3.79 -6.67
N ASN A 44 -5.21 3.28 -5.74
CA ASN A 44 -5.56 2.15 -4.89
C ASN A 44 -6.75 2.48 -3.97
N SER A 45 -6.79 3.70 -3.42
CA SER A 45 -7.92 4.19 -2.63
C SER A 45 -9.21 4.24 -3.46
N LYS A 46 -9.15 4.79 -4.68
CA LYS A 46 -10.29 4.84 -5.61
C LYS A 46 -10.77 3.44 -6.00
N LEU A 47 -9.85 2.53 -6.33
CA LEU A 47 -10.18 1.16 -6.67
C LEU A 47 -10.86 0.43 -5.51
N THR A 48 -10.37 0.64 -4.29
CA THR A 48 -10.98 0.08 -3.07
C THR A 48 -12.40 0.61 -2.86
N GLY A 49 -12.64 1.90 -3.11
CA GLY A 49 -13.98 2.50 -3.07
C GLY A 49 -14.91 1.86 -4.10
N LEU A 50 -14.48 1.79 -5.36
CA LEU A 50 -15.25 1.19 -6.44
C LEU A 50 -15.55 -0.29 -6.20
N LEU A 51 -14.60 -1.04 -5.64
CA LEU A 51 -14.84 -2.43 -5.24
C LEU A 51 -15.92 -2.52 -4.16
N LYS A 52 -15.84 -1.71 -3.11
CA LYS A 52 -16.89 -1.66 -2.07
C LYS A 52 -18.25 -1.33 -2.67
N ASP A 53 -18.33 -0.34 -3.54
CA ASP A 53 -19.58 0.05 -4.21
C ASP A 53 -20.11 -1.07 -5.10
N ALA A 54 -19.25 -1.75 -5.85
CA ALA A 54 -19.62 -2.90 -6.67
C ALA A 54 -20.11 -4.09 -5.82
N PHE A 55 -19.48 -4.34 -4.67
CA PHE A 55 -19.94 -5.35 -3.72
C PHE A 55 -21.30 -4.99 -3.11
N VAL A 56 -21.51 -3.72 -2.75
CA VAL A 56 -22.82 -3.23 -2.26
C VAL A 56 -23.89 -3.38 -3.33
N GLN A 57 -23.63 -2.95 -4.57
CA GLN A 57 -24.58 -3.12 -5.67
C GLN A 57 -24.91 -4.59 -5.92
N LYS A 58 -23.90 -5.47 -5.93
CA LYS A 58 -24.08 -6.91 -6.09
C LYS A 58 -24.88 -7.54 -4.94
N ALA A 59 -24.77 -7.02 -3.71
CA ALA A 59 -25.55 -7.47 -2.56
C ALA A 59 -26.99 -6.92 -2.56
N VAL A 60 -27.22 -5.72 -3.08
CA VAL A 60 -28.55 -5.07 -3.12
C VAL A 60 -29.44 -5.64 -4.22
N LEU A 61 -28.87 -6.01 -5.38
CA LEU A 61 -29.62 -6.60 -6.50
C LEU A 61 -30.42 -7.87 -6.14
N PRO A 62 -29.87 -8.88 -5.45
CA PRO A 62 -30.63 -10.07 -5.05
C PRO A 62 -31.70 -9.78 -3.98
N ALA A 63 -31.47 -8.81 -3.08
CA ALA A 63 -32.49 -8.41 -2.09
C ALA A 63 -33.71 -7.79 -2.78
N ARG A 64 -33.50 -6.89 -3.76
CA ARG A 64 -34.58 -6.19 -4.47
C ARG A 64 -35.46 -7.11 -5.32
N ASN A 65 -34.89 -8.19 -5.85
CA ASN A 65 -35.62 -9.21 -6.61
C ASN A 65 -36.47 -10.14 -5.73
N HIS A 66 -36.16 -10.22 -4.43
CA HIS A 66 -36.92 -11.02 -3.47
C HIS A 66 -38.19 -10.31 -2.98
N TRP A 67 -38.18 -8.98 -2.88
CA TRP A 67 -39.33 -8.16 -2.46
C TRP A 67 -40.40 -7.97 -3.56
N HIS A 68 -40.06 -8.20 -4.82
CA HIS A 68 -41.00 -8.09 -5.95
C HIS A 68 -41.74 -9.40 -6.28
N LYS A 69 -41.49 -10.48 -5.53
CA LYS A 69 -42.09 -11.81 -5.71
C LYS A 69 -43.07 -12.21 -4.60
N LEU A 70 -43.39 -11.30 -3.67
CA LEU A 70 -44.46 -11.41 -2.68
C LEU A 70 -45.59 -10.46 -3.07
#